data_AF-A0A2I0J8T6-F1
#
_entry.id   AF-A0A2I0J8T6-F1
#
_cell.length_a   1.000
_cell.length_b   1.000
_cell.length_c   1.000
_cell.angle_alpha   90.00
_cell.angle_beta   90.00
_cell.angle_gamma   90.00
#
_symmetry.space_group_name_H-M   'P 1'
#
loop_
_entity.id
_entity.type
_entity.pdbx_description
1 polymer ?
#
loop_
_entity_poly.entity_id
_entity_poly.type
_entity_poly.pdbx_seq_one_letter_code
_entity_poly.pdbx_strand_id
1 'polypeptide(L)'
;MFARFNYYPRCPRPELVYGLKPHSDGAAITIVLPDKEVEGLQFLRDGRWVKIPVLPHALLINVGDQVEMMTNGMFKSPMHSAILSREHDRISLAMFCTPDAETEIEPASELIDESRPRLYKKVKNYARIYFHYYLGEKRPIDAVKL
;
A
#
# COMPACT_ATOMS: atom_id res chain seq x y z
N MET A 1 -12.72 8.76 -2.93
CA MET A 1 -11.29 9.11 -2.94
C MET A 1 -11.00 9.96 -1.72
N PHE A 2 -9.86 9.77 -1.05
CA PHE A 2 -9.44 10.64 0.05
C PHE A 2 -7.92 10.88 0.01
N ALA A 3 -7.46 11.95 0.64
CA ALA A 3 -6.06 12.32 0.69
C ALA A 3 -5.53 12.26 2.14
N ARG A 4 -4.26 11.87 2.29
CA ARG A 4 -3.51 11.86 3.55
C ARG A 4 -2.26 12.70 3.39
N PHE A 5 -2.19 13.79 4.14
CA PHE A 5 -0.98 14.57 4.32
C PHE A 5 -0.14 13.92 5.40
N ASN A 6 1.10 13.56 5.07
CA ASN A 6 2.02 12.96 6.01
C ASN A 6 3.16 13.95 6.28
N TYR A 7 3.40 14.22 7.57
CA TYR A 7 4.55 14.96 8.05
C TYR A 7 5.42 14.05 8.90
N TYR A 8 6.68 13.89 8.52
CA TYR A 8 7.66 13.05 9.19
C TYR A 8 8.74 13.96 9.78
N PRO A 9 8.72 14.23 11.09
CA PRO A 9 9.76 15.04 11.72
C PRO A 9 11.10 14.32 11.70
N ARG A 10 12.20 15.09 11.68
CA ARG A 10 13.55 14.60 11.89
C ARG A 10 13.64 13.81 13.20
N CYS A 11 14.39 12.72 13.18
CA CYS A 11 14.50 11.80 14.29
C CYS A 11 15.98 11.57 14.65
N PRO A 12 16.42 11.77 15.91
CA PRO A 12 17.80 11.49 16.30
C PRO A 12 18.21 10.01 16.16
N ARG A 13 17.25 9.08 16.21
CA ARG A 13 17.47 7.62 16.15
C ARG A 13 16.55 6.97 15.11
N PRO A 14 16.68 7.31 13.82
CA PRO A 14 15.76 6.85 12.78
C PRO A 14 15.80 5.33 12.56
N GLU A 15 16.86 4.66 13.02
CA GLU A 15 17.03 3.21 12.98
C GLU A 15 16.17 2.46 14.02
N LEU A 16 15.65 3.14 15.05
CA LEU A 16 14.88 2.52 16.14
C LEU A 16 13.37 2.68 15.99
N VAL A 17 12.90 3.50 15.04
CA VAL A 17 11.48 3.83 14.89
C VAL A 17 11.09 3.88 13.42
N TYR A 18 9.82 3.57 13.13
CA TYR A 18 9.25 3.78 11.82
C TYR A 18 8.65 5.19 11.72
N GLY A 19 8.79 5.83 10.57
CA GLY A 19 7.96 7.00 10.23
C GLY A 19 6.55 6.54 9.87
N LEU A 20 6.45 5.48 9.07
CA LEU A 20 5.22 4.73 8.82
C LEU A 20 5.55 3.25 8.76
N LYS A 21 4.84 2.44 9.56
CA LYS A 21 5.09 1.00 9.69
C LYS A 21 4.97 0.27 8.35
N PRO A 22 5.62 -0.90 8.18
CA PRO A 22 5.37 -1.78 7.06
C PRO A 22 3.88 -2.11 6.88
N HIS A 23 3.34 -1.85 5.68
CA HIS A 23 1.97 -2.16 5.30
C HIS A 23 1.83 -2.27 3.77
N SER A 24 0.73 -2.86 3.32
CA SER A 24 0.22 -2.67 1.96
C SER A 24 -0.96 -1.70 1.99
N ASP A 25 -1.32 -1.12 0.85
CA ASP A 25 -2.45 -0.19 0.78
C ASP A 25 -3.77 -0.94 0.65
N GLY A 26 -4.75 -0.58 1.48
CA GLY A 26 -6.11 -1.13 1.39
C GLY A 26 -6.94 -0.55 0.25
N ALA A 27 -6.41 0.42 -0.50
CA ALA A 27 -7.06 1.05 -1.65
C ALA A 27 -6.93 0.18 -2.92
N ALA A 28 -7.50 0.65 -4.04
CA ALA A 28 -7.23 0.06 -5.36
C ALA A 28 -5.93 0.62 -5.95
N ILE A 29 -5.81 1.95 -5.99
CA ILE A 29 -4.62 2.65 -6.48
C ILE A 29 -4.28 3.77 -5.50
N THR A 30 -3.00 3.89 -5.17
CA THR A 30 -2.46 5.02 -4.41
C THR A 30 -1.58 5.86 -5.31
N ILE A 31 -1.78 7.17 -5.27
CA ILE A 31 -0.98 8.16 -5.98
C ILE A 31 -0.27 9.00 -4.93
N VAL A 32 1.06 9.00 -4.94
CA VAL A 32 1.89 9.68 -3.97
C VAL A 32 2.65 10.81 -4.66
N LEU A 33 2.49 12.01 -4.14
CA LEU A 33 3.42 13.11 -4.34
C LEU A 33 4.50 13.01 -3.25
N PRO A 34 5.71 12.55 -3.58
CA PRO A 34 6.80 12.48 -2.61
C PRO A 34 7.31 13.87 -2.25
N ASP A 35 8.16 13.92 -1.23
CA ASP A 35 8.96 15.10 -0.93
C ASP A 35 9.82 15.49 -2.14
N LYS A 36 10.16 16.77 -2.26
CA LYS A 36 10.96 17.29 -3.38
C LYS A 36 12.43 16.91 -3.29
N GLU A 37 12.95 16.70 -2.08
CA GLU A 37 14.38 16.52 -1.84
C GLU A 37 14.69 15.37 -0.87
N VAL A 38 13.74 15.01 0.01
CA VAL A 38 13.99 14.06 1.09
C VAL A 38 13.43 12.67 0.78
N GLU A 39 14.35 11.72 0.55
CA GLU A 39 14.01 10.30 0.46
C GLU A 39 13.41 9.76 1.77
N GLY A 40 12.65 8.68 1.68
CA GLY A 40 12.12 8.03 2.87
C GLY A 40 11.12 6.92 2.60
N LEU A 41 10.57 6.84 1.39
CA LEU A 41 9.71 5.73 0.99
C LEU A 41 10.56 4.52 0.60
N GLN A 42 10.17 3.33 1.04
CA GLN A 42 10.80 2.08 0.64
C GLN A 42 9.76 0.98 0.40
N PHE A 43 10.02 0.10 -0.56
CA PHE A 43 9.20 -1.06 -0.88
C PHE A 43 9.97 -2.35 -0.60
N LEU A 44 9.27 -3.38 -0.15
CA LEU A 44 9.82 -4.71 0.00
C LEU A 44 9.78 -5.43 -1.35
N ARG A 45 10.94 -5.75 -1.89
CA ARG A 45 11.11 -6.48 -3.15
C ARG A 45 12.06 -7.65 -2.93
N ASP A 46 11.63 -8.85 -3.27
CA ASP A 46 12.44 -10.09 -3.16
C ASP A 46 13.06 -10.27 -1.76
N GLY A 47 12.27 -9.99 -0.72
CA GLY A 47 12.69 -10.07 0.69
C GLY A 47 13.61 -8.94 1.17
N ARG A 48 13.86 -7.93 0.35
CA ARG A 48 14.75 -6.80 0.67
C ARG A 48 14.03 -5.46 0.56
N TRP A 49 14.31 -4.56 1.49
CA TRP A 49 13.80 -3.19 1.43
C TRP A 49 14.61 -2.38 0.42
N VAL A 50 13.92 -1.76 -0.53
CA VAL A 50 14.48 -0.92 -1.59
C VAL A 50 13.93 0.49 -1.43
N LYS A 51 14.83 1.46 -1.24
CA LYS A 51 14.46 2.88 -1.19
C LYS A 51 14.03 3.38 -2.56
N ILE A 52 13.04 4.24 -2.59
CA ILE A 52 12.60 4.92 -3.81
C ILE A 52 13.31 6.28 -3.89
N PRO A 53 14.05 6.56 -4.98
CA PRO A 53 14.69 7.85 -5.16
C PRO A 53 13.63 8.92 -5.37
N VAL A 54 13.94 10.14 -4.94
CA VAL A 54 13.13 11.30 -5.32
C VAL A 54 13.43 11.66 -6.77
N LEU A 55 12.40 11.59 -7.61
CA LEU A 55 12.49 11.99 -9.01
C LEU A 55 11.75 13.33 -9.19
N PRO A 56 12.42 14.37 -9.69
CA PRO A 56 11.78 15.65 -9.95
C PRO A 56 10.55 15.50 -10.84
N HIS A 57 9.46 16.17 -10.45
CA HIS A 57 8.18 16.18 -11.18
C HIS A 57 7.50 14.82 -11.36
N ALA A 58 7.92 13.79 -10.62
CA ALA A 58 7.30 12.47 -10.68
C ALA A 58 6.23 12.30 -9.59
N LEU A 59 5.18 11.56 -9.93
CA LEU A 59 4.28 10.94 -8.97
C LEU A 59 4.62 9.46 -8.90
N LEU A 60 4.56 8.91 -7.69
CA LEU A 60 4.62 7.46 -7.51
C LEU A 60 3.20 6.90 -7.52
N ILE A 61 3.00 5.84 -8.29
CA ILE A 61 1.73 5.11 -8.33
C ILE A 61 2.00 3.68 -7.88
N ASN A 62 1.24 3.19 -6.91
CA ASN A 62 1.24 1.78 -6.55
C ASN A 62 -0.17 1.20 -6.53
N VAL A 63 -0.26 -0.08 -6.90
CA VAL A 63 -1.47 -0.88 -6.75
C VAL A 63 -1.65 -1.27 -5.29
N GLY A 64 -2.90 -1.28 -4.84
CA GLY A 64 -3.28 -1.73 -3.50
C GLY A 64 -3.99 -3.08 -3.54
N ASP A 65 -4.40 -3.53 -2.35
CA ASP A 65 -4.95 -4.85 -2.10
C ASP A 65 -6.18 -5.13 -2.97
N GLN A 66 -7.02 -4.12 -3.23
CA GLN A 66 -8.25 -4.33 -4.00
C GLN A 66 -7.97 -4.62 -5.47
N VAL A 67 -6.90 -4.06 -6.05
CA VAL A 67 -6.46 -4.43 -7.42
C VAL A 67 -5.83 -5.82 -7.42
N GLU A 68 -5.06 -6.18 -6.38
CA GLU A 68 -4.56 -7.55 -6.24
C GLU A 68 -5.72 -8.56 -6.17
N MET A 69 -6.79 -8.25 -5.44
CA MET A 69 -8.01 -9.07 -5.40
C MET A 69 -8.69 -9.18 -6.78
N MET A 70 -9.00 -8.04 -7.41
CA MET A 70 -9.70 -8.01 -8.71
C MET A 70 -8.93 -8.72 -9.82
N THR A 71 -7.59 -8.67 -9.77
CA THR A 71 -6.74 -9.31 -10.78
C THR A 71 -6.39 -10.76 -10.46
N ASN A 72 -7.06 -11.36 -9.47
CA ASN A 72 -6.78 -12.70 -8.98
C ASN A 72 -5.29 -12.93 -8.65
N GLY A 73 -4.64 -11.93 -8.07
CA GLY A 73 -3.23 -11.98 -7.69
C GLY A 73 -2.22 -11.73 -8.82
N MET A 74 -2.66 -11.34 -10.02
CA MET A 74 -1.75 -11.02 -11.13
C MET A 74 -0.91 -9.77 -10.83
N PHE A 75 -1.56 -8.71 -10.36
CA PHE A 75 -0.85 -7.58 -9.76
C PHE A 75 -0.69 -7.81 -8.26
N LYS A 76 0.48 -7.45 -7.74
CA LYS A 76 0.80 -7.60 -6.32
C LYS A 76 0.74 -6.24 -5.63
N SER A 77 -0.05 -6.15 -4.58
CA SER A 77 -0.07 -5.04 -3.65
C SER A 77 1.20 -5.11 -2.81
N PRO A 78 2.17 -4.20 -3.01
CA PRO A 78 3.49 -4.34 -2.44
C PRO A 78 3.51 -3.83 -1.00
N MET A 79 4.26 -4.53 -0.14
CA MET A 79 4.58 -4.02 1.19
C MET A 79 5.51 -2.82 1.07
N HIS A 80 5.20 -1.75 1.77
CA HIS A 80 5.97 -0.52 1.79
C HIS A 80 5.99 0.10 3.19
N SER A 81 6.94 1.01 3.43
CA SER A 81 7.06 1.76 4.68
C SER A 81 7.71 3.11 4.45
N ALA A 82 7.65 3.99 5.45
CA ALA A 82 8.39 5.25 5.45
C ALA A 82 9.41 5.26 6.59
N ILE A 83 10.68 5.52 6.26
CA ILE A 83 11.75 5.74 7.21
C ILE A 83 11.88 7.22 7.54
N LEU A 84 12.48 7.52 8.70
CA LEU A 84 12.77 8.89 9.13
C LEU A 84 14.19 9.30 8.75
N SER A 85 14.40 10.60 8.59
CA SER A 85 15.71 11.20 8.41
C SER A 85 16.22 11.75 9.74
N ARG A 86 17.55 11.72 9.96
CA ARG A 86 18.16 12.35 11.14
C ARG A 86 18.23 13.87 11.01
N GLU A 87 18.42 14.35 9.79
CA GLU A 87 18.77 15.75 9.52
C GLU A 87 17.58 16.58 9.03
N HIS A 88 16.61 15.95 8.35
CA HIS A 88 15.57 16.64 7.60
C HIS A 88 14.17 16.19 8.01
N ASP A 89 13.24 17.13 8.05
CA ASP A 89 11.81 16.82 8.02
C ASP A 89 11.41 16.38 6.61
N ARG A 90 10.38 15.56 6.49
CA ARG A 90 9.88 15.07 5.20
C ARG A 90 8.36 15.19 5.11
N ILE A 91 7.86 15.63 3.96
CA ILE A 91 6.42 15.72 3.69
C ILE A 91 6.06 14.83 2.51
N SER A 92 4.87 14.24 2.54
CA SER A 92 4.29 13.61 1.34
C SER A 92 2.77 13.69 1.35
N LEU A 93 2.17 13.71 0.18
CA LEU A 93 0.72 13.64 -0.01
C LEU A 93 0.38 12.32 -0.70
N ALA A 94 -0.42 11.50 -0.04
CA ALA A 94 -0.93 10.25 -0.61
C ALA A 94 -2.43 10.40 -0.91
N MET A 95 -2.84 10.05 -2.12
CA MET A 95 -4.22 10.06 -2.57
C MET A 95 -4.66 8.62 -2.84
N PHE A 96 -5.74 8.20 -2.18
CA PHE A 96 -6.23 6.83 -2.21
C PHE A 96 -7.49 6.73 -3.06
N CYS A 97 -7.39 5.98 -4.15
CA CYS A 97 -8.49 5.64 -5.03
C CYS A 97 -9.07 4.30 -4.58
N THR A 98 -10.27 4.33 -4.00
CA THR A 98 -11.00 3.12 -3.57
C THR A 98 -12.35 3.08 -4.29
N PRO A 99 -12.82 1.89 -4.71
CA PRO A 99 -14.22 1.62 -4.97
C PRO A 99 -15.12 2.10 -3.83
N ASP A 100 -16.39 2.34 -4.16
CA ASP A 100 -17.41 2.66 -3.18
C ASP A 100 -17.57 1.53 -2.16
N ALA A 101 -17.89 1.86 -0.90
CA ALA A 101 -18.02 0.87 0.17
C ALA A 101 -19.14 -0.15 -0.10
N GLU A 102 -20.13 0.22 -0.90
CA GLU A 102 -21.23 -0.64 -1.32
C GLU A 102 -20.87 -1.53 -2.52
N THR A 103 -19.75 -1.27 -3.19
CA THR A 103 -19.27 -2.09 -4.30
C THR A 103 -18.62 -3.37 -3.75
N GLU A 104 -19.06 -4.51 -4.29
CA GLU A 104 -18.43 -5.79 -4.00
C GLU A 104 -17.18 -5.96 -4.86
N ILE A 105 -16.11 -6.44 -4.23
CA ILE A 105 -14.82 -6.69 -4.86
C ILE A 105 -14.61 -8.19 -4.88
N GLU A 106 -14.34 -8.72 -6.07
CA GLU A 106 -13.99 -10.11 -6.28
C GLU A 106 -13.02 -10.23 -7.48
N PRO A 107 -12.30 -11.35 -7.60
CA PRO A 107 -11.51 -11.61 -8.79
C PRO A 107 -12.38 -11.59 -10.05
N ALA A 108 -11.93 -10.88 -11.09
CA ALA A 108 -12.61 -10.86 -12.39
C ALA A 108 -12.71 -12.28 -12.95
N SER A 109 -13.89 -12.65 -13.44
CA SER A 109 -14.19 -13.98 -13.98
C SER A 109 -13.24 -14.39 -15.09
N GLU A 110 -12.83 -13.43 -15.92
CA GLU A 110 -11.95 -13.56 -17.07
C GLU A 110 -10.50 -13.88 -16.67
N LEU A 111 -10.17 -13.73 -15.39
CA LEU A 111 -8.85 -14.00 -14.82
C LEU A 111 -8.84 -15.25 -13.91
N ILE A 112 -9.90 -16.05 -13.99
CA ILE A 112 -10.04 -17.34 -13.29
C ILE A 112 -10.16 -18.45 -14.33
N ASP A 113 -9.27 -19.44 -14.22
CA ASP A 113 -9.29 -20.64 -15.05
C ASP A 113 -8.65 -21.82 -14.29
N GLU A 114 -8.51 -22.98 -14.93
CA GLU A 114 -7.92 -24.18 -14.31
C GLU A 114 -6.45 -23.97 -13.88
N SER A 115 -5.70 -23.12 -14.59
CA SER A 115 -4.30 -22.80 -14.27
C SER A 115 -4.17 -21.69 -13.21
N ARG A 116 -5.21 -20.86 -13.07
CA ARG A 116 -5.30 -19.79 -12.07
C ARG A 116 -6.66 -19.85 -11.36
N PRO A 117 -6.83 -20.77 -10.39
CA PRO A 117 -8.06 -20.85 -9.63
C PRO A 117 -8.29 -19.55 -8.83
N ARG A 118 -9.53 -19.32 -8.41
CA ARG A 118 -9.90 -18.18 -7.57
C ARG A 118 -9.07 -18.20 -6.28
N LEU A 119 -8.38 -17.09 -5.99
CA LEU A 119 -7.54 -16.94 -4.79
C LEU A 119 -8.19 -16.14 -3.66
N TYR A 120 -9.19 -15.31 -3.98
CA TYR A 120 -9.80 -14.37 -3.05
C TYR A 120 -11.32 -14.54 -3.00
N LYS A 121 -11.88 -14.32 -1.81
CA LYS A 121 -13.31 -14.26 -1.55
C LYS A 121 -13.90 -12.98 -2.14
N LYS A 122 -15.20 -13.04 -2.41
CA LYS A 122 -16.01 -11.85 -2.69
C LYS A 122 -16.24 -11.07 -1.40
N VAL A 123 -15.97 -9.78 -1.41
CA VAL A 123 -15.97 -8.92 -0.21
C VAL A 123 -16.69 -7.61 -0.49
N LYS A 124 -17.59 -7.23 0.41
CA LYS A 124 -18.16 -5.88 0.47
C LYS A 124 -17.46 -5.07 1.57
N ASN A 125 -17.18 -3.79 1.31
CA ASN A 125 -16.49 -2.89 2.25
C ASN A 125 -15.15 -3.47 2.78
N TYR A 126 -14.21 -3.74 1.87
CA TYR A 126 -12.87 -4.23 2.23
C TYR A 126 -12.13 -3.31 3.20
N ALA A 127 -12.38 -1.99 3.16
CA ALA A 127 -11.77 -1.03 4.08
C ALA A 127 -11.99 -1.39 5.56
N ARG A 128 -13.19 -1.89 5.91
CA ARG A 128 -13.48 -2.35 7.29
C ARG A 128 -12.60 -3.54 7.69
N ILE A 129 -12.44 -4.52 6.80
CA ILE A 129 -11.57 -5.68 7.02
C ILE A 129 -10.12 -5.21 7.13
N TYR A 130 -9.69 -4.33 6.22
CA TYR A 130 -8.37 -3.76 6.20
C TYR A 130 -7.99 -3.15 7.56
N PHE A 131 -8.81 -2.25 8.09
CA PHE A 131 -8.53 -1.60 9.37
C PHE A 131 -8.63 -2.54 10.58
N HIS A 132 -9.47 -3.58 10.51
CA HIS A 132 -9.53 -4.60 11.56
C HIS A 132 -8.20 -5.37 11.68
N TYR A 133 -7.57 -5.71 10.55
CA TYR A 133 -6.31 -6.46 10.53
C TYR A 133 -5.07 -5.57 10.39
N TYR A 134 -5.22 -4.25 10.23
CA TYR A 134 -4.10 -3.35 9.94
C TYR A 134 -2.97 -3.40 10.97
N LEU A 135 -3.29 -3.59 12.26
CA LEU A 135 -2.30 -3.70 13.34
C LEU A 135 -1.80 -5.14 13.56
N GLY A 136 -2.34 -6.11 12.85
CA GLY A 136 -1.90 -7.50 12.94
C GLY A 136 -0.55 -7.75 12.26
N GLU A 137 0.01 -8.94 12.50
CA GLU A 137 1.27 -9.38 11.90
C GLU A 137 1.10 -9.81 10.42
N LYS A 138 -0.12 -10.25 10.05
CA LYS A 138 -0.44 -10.69 8.69
C LYS A 138 -0.92 -9.53 7.84
N ARG A 139 -0.78 -9.65 6.52
CA ARG A 139 -1.34 -8.65 5.61
C ARG A 139 -2.87 -8.71 5.69
N PRO A 140 -3.58 -7.57 5.70
CA PRO A 140 -5.04 -7.60 5.77
C PRO A 140 -5.70 -8.39 4.63
N ILE A 141 -5.08 -8.41 3.44
CA ILE A 141 -5.56 -9.19 2.29
C ILE A 141 -5.56 -10.71 2.55
N ASP A 142 -4.75 -11.20 3.48
CA ASP A 142 -4.72 -12.62 3.82
C ASP A 142 -6.01 -13.09 4.52
N ALA A 143 -6.75 -12.18 5.16
CA ALA A 143 -8.05 -12.49 5.78
C ALA A 143 -9.13 -12.87 4.75
N VAL A 144 -8.94 -12.48 3.49
CA VAL A 144 -9.92 -12.68 2.40
C VAL A 144 -9.42 -13.65 1.34
N LYS A 145 -8.27 -14.30 1.56
CA LYS A 145 -7.83 -15.45 0.74
C LYS A 145 -8.73 -16.66 0.98
N LEU A 146 -8.82 -17.51 -0.04
CA LEU A 146 -9.44 -18.84 0.02
C LEU A 146 -8.49 -19.88 0.61
#